data_AF-A0A9W4NWW5-F1
#
_entry.id   AF-A0A9W4NWW5-F1
#
_cell.length_a   1.000
_cell.length_b   1.000
_cell.length_c   1.000
_cell.angle_alpha   90.00
_cell.angle_beta   90.00
_cell.angle_gamma   90.00
#
_symmetry.space_group_name_H-M   'P 1'
#
loop_
_entity.id
_entity.type
_entity.pdbx_description
1 polymer ?
#
loop_
_entity_poly.entity_id
_entity_poly.type
_entity_poly.pdbx_seq_one_letter_code
_entity_poly.pdbx_strand_id
1 'polypeptide(L)'
;MFRNPRQMEADAHPLRLSNILQPIDVIPWSGLAMWYLGVPIVVGDPMLVVQDDDFTAAIEKFENAGFNRSSPNRTPPPEVMDNLPNPQQVMEEMYAGFKRFNLSCAVVDYPRGDPSEKGVQLYGNLHFPLEPTLVESFVKAAIDEETDTEFPGWSDWDEDLRAWVSMMTGYLEVNNDILDLCPDNRAVEWYSEKFGRIREAKFGPWDRRIMKRLGSGKEMPIDMRGNRL
;
A
#
# COMPACT_ATOMS: atom_id res chain seq x y z
N MET A 1 -20.21 4.37 -4.15
CA MET A 1 -18.81 4.67 -4.53
C MET A 1 -18.46 3.81 -5.74
N PHE A 2 -17.59 4.21 -6.67
CA PHE A 2 -17.23 3.35 -7.80
C PHE A 2 -16.24 2.28 -7.33
N ARG A 3 -16.58 0.99 -7.49
CA ARG A 3 -15.73 -0.17 -7.16
C ARG A 3 -15.55 -1.00 -8.44
N ASN A 4 -14.35 -1.55 -8.65
CA ASN A 4 -14.12 -2.56 -9.68
C ASN A 4 -14.59 -3.94 -9.19
N PRO A 5 -14.90 -4.88 -10.11
CA PRO A 5 -15.05 -6.28 -9.72
C PRO A 5 -13.79 -6.77 -8.99
N ARG A 6 -13.97 -7.66 -8.00
CA ARG A 6 -12.86 -8.36 -7.34
C ARG A 6 -12.09 -9.17 -8.39
N GLN A 7 -10.77 -9.07 -8.36
CA GLN A 7 -9.91 -9.88 -9.21
C GLN A 7 -9.89 -11.31 -8.69
N MET A 8 -10.09 -12.26 -9.59
CA MET A 8 -10.08 -13.70 -9.29
C MET A 8 -8.82 -14.39 -9.83
N GLU A 9 -8.03 -13.68 -10.64
CA GLU A 9 -6.82 -14.16 -11.26
C GLU A 9 -5.69 -13.16 -11.02
N ALA A 10 -4.47 -13.67 -10.92
CA ALA A 10 -3.29 -12.84 -10.72
C ALA A 10 -2.81 -12.27 -12.05
N ASP A 11 -2.52 -10.97 -12.07
CA ASP A 11 -1.81 -10.35 -13.19
C ASP A 11 -0.42 -10.94 -13.38
N ALA A 12 0.10 -10.80 -14.60
CA ALA A 12 1.41 -11.34 -14.99
C ALA A 12 2.58 -10.82 -14.13
N HIS A 13 2.53 -9.56 -13.67
CA HIS A 13 3.62 -8.97 -12.89
C HIS A 13 3.70 -9.55 -11.47
N PRO A 14 2.65 -9.50 -10.61
CA PRO A 14 2.71 -10.10 -9.28
C PRO A 14 2.90 -11.61 -9.30
N LEU A 15 2.34 -12.31 -10.31
CA LEU A 15 2.50 -13.75 -10.39
C LEU A 15 3.94 -14.15 -10.70
N ARG A 16 4.64 -13.42 -11.57
CA ARG A 16 6.07 -13.65 -11.81
C ARG A 16 6.89 -13.51 -10.53
N LEU A 17 6.60 -12.49 -9.72
CA LEU A 17 7.24 -12.31 -8.42
C LEU A 17 6.97 -13.50 -7.50
N SER A 18 5.71 -13.97 -7.43
CA SER A 18 5.37 -15.17 -6.65
C SER A 18 6.14 -16.42 -7.11
N ASN A 19 6.29 -16.60 -8.43
CA ASN A 19 6.95 -17.76 -9.01
C ASN A 19 8.45 -17.82 -8.67
N ILE A 20 9.12 -16.66 -8.57
CA ILE A 20 10.51 -16.58 -8.10
C ILE A 20 10.61 -17.05 -6.64
N LEU A 21 9.59 -16.73 -5.83
CA LEU A 21 9.58 -17.01 -4.41
C LEU A 21 9.23 -18.46 -4.06
N GLN A 22 8.68 -19.24 -4.99
CA GLN A 22 8.38 -20.66 -4.78
C GLN A 22 9.53 -21.43 -4.09
N PRO A 23 9.25 -22.23 -3.04
CA PRO A 23 7.94 -22.60 -2.50
C PRO A 23 7.40 -21.65 -1.41
N ILE A 24 7.99 -20.48 -1.19
CA ILE A 24 7.58 -19.54 -0.12
C ILE A 24 6.20 -18.98 -0.45
N ASP A 25 5.23 -19.14 0.44
CA ASP A 25 3.90 -18.55 0.27
C ASP A 25 3.95 -17.02 0.38
N VAL A 26 3.26 -16.34 -0.53
CA VAL A 26 3.27 -14.87 -0.60
C VAL A 26 1.86 -14.31 -0.61
N ILE A 27 1.68 -13.19 0.09
CA ILE A 27 0.41 -12.47 0.18
C ILE A 27 0.62 -11.07 -0.39
N PRO A 28 -0.13 -10.63 -1.42
CA PRO A 28 -0.17 -9.23 -1.84
C PRO A 28 -0.50 -8.32 -0.67
N TRP A 29 0.14 -7.16 -0.62
CA TRP A 29 -0.13 -6.13 0.38
C TRP A 29 -0.32 -4.76 -0.27
N SER A 30 -0.58 -3.73 0.55
CA SER A 30 -0.80 -2.34 0.14
C SER A 30 -1.79 -2.16 -1.04
N GLY A 31 -1.44 -1.29 -1.98
CA GLY A 31 -2.24 -0.98 -3.18
C GLY A 31 -2.54 -2.18 -4.06
N LEU A 32 -1.64 -3.15 -4.15
CA LEU A 32 -1.87 -4.37 -4.95
C LEU A 32 -3.01 -5.20 -4.36
N ALA A 33 -3.00 -5.42 -3.05
CA ALA A 33 -4.07 -6.14 -2.36
C ALA A 33 -5.41 -5.41 -2.46
N MET A 34 -5.41 -4.09 -2.24
CA MET A 34 -6.62 -3.27 -2.37
C MET A 34 -7.18 -3.30 -3.81
N TRP A 35 -6.30 -3.24 -4.81
CA TRP A 35 -6.69 -3.34 -6.21
C TRP A 35 -7.34 -4.70 -6.53
N TYR A 36 -6.77 -5.80 -6.04
CA TYR A 36 -7.39 -7.12 -6.17
C TYR A 36 -8.77 -7.21 -5.50
N LEU A 37 -8.99 -6.50 -4.41
CA LEU A 37 -10.30 -6.40 -3.76
C LEU A 37 -11.29 -5.48 -4.51
N GLY A 38 -10.85 -4.77 -5.55
CA GLY A 38 -11.68 -3.91 -6.39
C GLY A 38 -11.63 -2.43 -6.03
N VAL A 39 -10.68 -2.00 -5.18
CA VAL A 39 -10.45 -0.57 -4.93
C VAL A 39 -9.85 0.06 -6.21
N PRO A 40 -10.40 1.17 -6.74
CA PRO A 40 -9.89 1.84 -7.93
C PRO A 40 -8.64 2.68 -7.59
N ILE A 41 -7.56 1.99 -7.23
CA ILE A 41 -6.26 2.57 -6.87
C ILE A 41 -5.25 2.33 -8.01
N VAL A 42 -4.31 3.26 -8.17
CA VAL A 42 -3.13 3.05 -9.01
C VAL A 42 -2.12 2.23 -8.21
N VAL A 43 -1.74 1.06 -8.73
CA VAL A 43 -0.68 0.23 -8.14
C VAL A 43 0.65 0.72 -8.70
N GLY A 44 1.44 1.39 -7.84
CA GLY A 44 2.81 1.79 -8.16
C GLY A 44 3.77 0.62 -7.97
N ASP A 45 4.24 0.45 -6.73
CA ASP A 45 5.15 -0.63 -6.36
C ASP A 45 4.36 -1.82 -5.77
N PRO A 46 4.40 -3.01 -6.38
CA PRO A 46 3.73 -4.19 -5.83
C PRO A 46 4.44 -4.65 -4.56
N MET A 47 3.70 -4.71 -3.45
CA MET A 47 4.21 -5.22 -2.18
C MET A 47 3.74 -6.65 -1.95
N LEU A 48 4.67 -7.51 -1.56
CA LEU A 48 4.43 -8.91 -1.19
C LEU A 48 4.91 -9.12 0.25
N VAL A 49 4.09 -9.79 1.04
CA VAL A 49 4.41 -10.20 2.40
C VAL A 49 4.68 -11.71 2.42
N VAL A 50 5.70 -12.09 3.17
CA VAL A 50 6.09 -13.48 3.47
C VAL A 50 6.06 -13.69 4.98
N GLN A 51 6.18 -14.93 5.44
CA GLN A 51 6.41 -15.20 6.86
C GLN A 51 7.77 -14.63 7.30
N ASP A 52 7.89 -14.22 8.56
CA ASP A 52 9.12 -13.65 9.11
C ASP A 52 10.32 -14.59 8.94
N ASP A 53 10.11 -15.90 9.17
CA ASP A 53 11.13 -16.94 9.01
C ASP A 53 11.61 -17.10 7.55
N ASP A 54 10.77 -16.70 6.58
CA ASP A 54 11.07 -16.76 5.16
C ASP A 54 11.66 -15.45 4.62
N PHE A 55 11.71 -14.37 5.41
CA PHE A 55 12.06 -13.03 4.94
C PHE A 55 13.43 -12.96 4.29
N THR A 56 14.46 -13.53 4.94
CA THR A 56 15.82 -13.55 4.39
C THR A 56 15.91 -14.44 3.15
N ALA A 57 15.25 -15.60 3.16
CA ALA A 57 15.23 -16.52 2.02
C ALA A 57 14.51 -15.91 0.80
N ALA A 58 13.47 -15.11 1.02
CA ALA A 58 12.75 -14.39 -0.04
C ALA A 58 13.66 -13.35 -0.72
N ILE A 59 14.43 -12.60 0.06
CA ILE A 59 15.41 -11.64 -0.47
C ILE A 59 16.47 -12.35 -1.32
N GLU A 60 17.07 -13.43 -0.79
CA GLU A 60 18.08 -14.20 -1.52
C GLU A 60 17.53 -14.78 -2.83
N LYS A 61 16.27 -15.22 -2.86
CA LYS A 61 15.63 -15.70 -4.10
C LYS A 61 15.51 -14.61 -5.16
N PHE A 62 15.14 -13.40 -4.77
CA PHE A 62 15.09 -12.27 -5.71
C PHE A 62 16.48 -11.90 -6.23
N GLU A 63 17.48 -11.83 -5.35
CA GLU A 63 18.87 -11.55 -5.75
C GLU A 63 19.39 -12.63 -6.72
N ASN A 64 19.12 -13.90 -6.44
CA ASN A 64 19.46 -15.02 -7.33
C ASN A 64 18.71 -14.99 -8.67
N ALA A 65 17.52 -14.38 -8.71
CA ALA A 65 16.76 -14.13 -9.94
C ALA A 65 17.22 -12.87 -10.70
N GLY A 66 18.27 -12.20 -10.23
CA GLY A 66 18.89 -11.04 -10.88
C GLY A 66 18.26 -9.69 -10.50
N PHE A 67 17.37 -9.67 -9.51
CA PHE A 67 16.87 -8.42 -8.94
C PHE A 67 17.97 -7.77 -8.10
N ASN A 68 17.97 -6.43 -8.05
CA ASN A 68 18.95 -5.70 -7.28
C ASN A 68 18.30 -5.13 -6.03
N ARG A 69 18.86 -5.40 -4.86
CA ARG A 69 18.42 -4.74 -3.63
C ARG A 69 18.66 -3.23 -3.75
N SER A 70 17.65 -2.45 -3.43
CA SER A 70 17.67 -0.99 -3.53
C SER A 70 17.03 -0.37 -2.30
N SER A 71 16.95 0.97 -2.30
CA SER A 71 16.13 1.73 -1.36
C SER A 71 15.04 2.42 -2.15
N PRO A 72 13.81 2.56 -1.60
CA PRO A 72 12.74 3.24 -2.30
C PRO A 72 13.18 4.63 -2.73
N ASN A 73 13.07 4.92 -4.03
CA ASN A 73 13.35 6.27 -4.52
C ASN A 73 12.19 7.18 -4.15
N ARG A 74 12.45 7.97 -3.13
CA ARG A 74 11.51 8.87 -2.51
C ARG A 74 11.74 10.32 -2.92
N THR A 75 12.66 10.57 -3.84
CA THR A 75 13.01 11.93 -4.26
C THR A 75 11.85 12.55 -5.05
N PRO A 76 11.27 13.67 -4.59
CA PRO A 76 10.31 14.42 -5.38
C PRO A 76 10.91 14.86 -6.72
N PRO A 77 10.07 15.18 -7.73
CA PRO A 77 10.54 15.74 -8.99
C PRO A 77 11.42 16.99 -8.76
N PRO A 78 12.46 17.22 -9.59
CA PRO A 78 13.37 18.36 -9.42
C PRO A 78 12.65 19.72 -9.33
N GLU A 79 11.58 19.91 -10.10
CA GLU A 79 10.77 21.12 -10.07
C GLU A 79 10.08 21.39 -8.72
N VAL A 80 9.84 20.34 -7.92
CA VAL A 80 9.35 20.48 -6.55
C VAL A 80 10.52 20.80 -5.63
N MET A 81 11.62 20.07 -5.77
CA MET A 81 12.82 20.21 -4.93
C MET A 81 13.45 21.60 -5.03
N ASP A 82 13.55 22.16 -6.24
CA ASP A 82 14.16 23.47 -6.49
C ASP A 82 13.39 24.64 -5.84
N ASN A 83 12.10 24.42 -5.51
CA ASN A 83 11.23 25.40 -4.88
C ASN A 83 11.19 25.28 -3.35
N LEU A 84 11.87 24.29 -2.76
CA LEU A 84 11.88 24.10 -1.31
C LEU A 84 12.96 24.98 -0.65
N PRO A 85 12.65 25.66 0.46
CA PRO A 85 13.62 26.50 1.16
C PRO A 85 14.79 25.70 1.76
N ASN A 86 14.58 24.42 2.08
CA ASN A 86 15.62 23.50 2.52
C ASN A 86 15.31 22.06 2.05
N PRO A 87 15.66 21.71 0.79
CA PRO A 87 15.31 20.42 0.22
C PRO A 87 15.94 19.24 0.98
N GLN A 88 17.15 19.44 1.51
CA GLN A 88 17.86 18.41 2.27
C GLN A 88 17.12 18.03 3.55
N GLN A 89 16.68 19.03 4.33
CA GLN A 89 15.90 18.79 5.55
C GLN A 89 14.56 18.11 5.23
N VAL A 90 13.86 18.53 4.18
CA VAL A 90 12.60 17.90 3.78
C VAL A 90 12.82 16.41 3.42
N MET A 91 13.91 16.09 2.74
CA MET A 91 14.26 14.69 2.47
C MET A 91 14.57 13.92 3.75
N GLU A 92 15.32 14.50 4.69
CA GLU A 92 15.64 13.86 5.97
C GLU A 92 14.39 13.59 6.80
N GLU A 93 13.48 14.55 6.88
CA GLU A 93 12.18 14.40 7.55
C GLU A 93 11.34 13.30 6.89
N MET A 94 11.29 13.28 5.55
CA MET A 94 10.53 12.25 4.85
C MET A 94 11.12 10.85 5.01
N TYR A 95 12.46 10.69 4.93
CA TYR A 95 13.09 9.40 5.20
C TYR A 95 12.91 8.96 6.66
N ALA A 96 12.89 9.91 7.61
CA ALA A 96 12.57 9.62 9.00
C ALA A 96 11.13 9.13 9.16
N GLY A 97 10.17 9.73 8.45
CA GLY A 97 8.76 9.34 8.45
C GLY A 97 8.48 7.92 7.91
N PHE A 98 9.41 7.34 7.13
CA PHE A 98 9.32 5.96 6.63
C PHE A 98 10.33 5.00 7.26
N LYS A 99 11.00 5.39 8.35
CA LYS A 99 12.13 4.64 8.88
C LYS A 99 11.77 3.19 9.24
N ARG A 100 10.68 2.96 9.97
CA ARG A 100 10.24 1.62 10.36
C ARG A 100 9.82 0.77 9.18
N PHE A 101 9.10 1.37 8.25
CA PHE A 101 8.77 0.72 6.98
C PHE A 101 10.04 0.26 6.25
N ASN A 102 11.08 1.11 6.19
CA ASN A 102 12.36 0.76 5.58
C ASN A 102 13.13 -0.34 6.34
N LEU A 103 12.93 -0.48 7.66
CA LEU A 103 13.56 -1.53 8.47
C LEU A 103 12.85 -2.88 8.34
N SER A 104 11.52 -2.86 8.11
CA SER A 104 10.68 -4.06 7.99
C SER A 104 10.55 -4.57 6.55
N CYS A 105 11.04 -3.81 5.57
CA CYS A 105 10.92 -4.15 4.15
C CYS A 105 12.28 -4.26 3.46
N ALA A 106 12.32 -5.07 2.40
CA ALA A 106 13.38 -5.06 1.41
C ALA A 106 12.80 -4.62 0.06
N VAL A 107 13.43 -3.63 -0.56
CA VAL A 107 13.08 -3.20 -1.92
C VAL A 107 14.03 -3.83 -2.90
N VAL A 108 13.46 -4.37 -3.97
CA VAL A 108 14.18 -5.04 -5.04
C VAL A 108 13.76 -4.46 -6.38
N ASP A 109 14.73 -3.96 -7.14
CA ASP A 109 14.52 -3.43 -8.48
C ASP A 109 14.56 -4.58 -9.49
N TYR A 110 13.71 -4.49 -10.51
CA TYR A 110 13.73 -5.42 -11.62
C TYR A 110 15.12 -5.46 -12.30
N PRO A 111 15.55 -6.63 -12.82
CA PRO A 111 16.74 -6.72 -13.64
C PRO A 111 16.67 -5.74 -14.83
N ARG A 112 17.79 -5.10 -15.18
CA ARG A 112 17.82 -4.21 -16.36
C ARG A 112 17.55 -5.01 -17.65
N GLY A 113 16.64 -4.51 -18.49
CA GLY A 113 16.33 -5.15 -19.78
C GLY A 113 15.38 -6.34 -19.68
N ASP A 114 14.52 -6.35 -18.65
CA ASP A 114 13.59 -7.43 -18.35
C ASP A 114 12.65 -7.76 -19.53
N PRO A 115 12.60 -9.03 -19.99
CA PRO A 115 11.73 -9.43 -21.10
C PRO A 115 10.22 -9.47 -20.78
N SER A 116 9.78 -9.14 -19.56
CA SER A 116 8.35 -8.96 -19.23
C SER A 116 7.64 -7.84 -20.01
N GLU A 117 8.34 -7.12 -20.90
CA GLU A 117 7.72 -6.38 -22.02
C GLU A 117 7.03 -7.29 -23.06
N LYS A 118 7.22 -8.62 -23.02
CA LYS A 118 6.60 -9.57 -23.97
C LYS A 118 6.12 -10.86 -23.30
N GLY A 119 4.81 -10.93 -23.04
CA GLY A 119 3.97 -12.15 -23.02
C GLY A 119 4.36 -13.27 -22.04
N VAL A 120 3.61 -13.40 -20.93
CA VAL A 120 3.80 -14.47 -19.94
C VAL A 120 2.48 -15.21 -19.68
N GLN A 121 2.54 -16.54 -19.56
CA GLN A 121 1.44 -17.45 -19.21
C GLN A 121 1.65 -18.01 -17.78
N LEU A 122 0.57 -18.23 -17.03
CA LEU A 122 0.44 -18.01 -15.57
C LEU A 122 0.05 -19.28 -14.78
N TYR A 123 0.62 -19.57 -13.58
CA TYR A 123 0.06 -20.27 -12.36
C TYR A 123 1.06 -20.19 -11.17
N GLY A 124 0.64 -20.15 -9.87
CA GLY A 124 1.57 -19.93 -8.72
C GLY A 124 1.03 -19.97 -7.27
N ASN A 125 1.81 -19.42 -6.32
CA ASN A 125 1.71 -19.40 -4.83
C ASN A 125 1.19 -18.05 -4.26
N LEU A 126 0.46 -17.29 -5.07
CA LEU A 126 -0.05 -15.99 -4.66
C LEU A 126 -1.40 -16.14 -3.95
N HIS A 127 -1.45 -15.79 -2.67
CA HIS A 127 -2.68 -15.89 -1.86
C HIS A 127 -3.35 -14.53 -1.74
N PHE A 128 -4.57 -14.39 -2.28
CA PHE A 128 -5.33 -13.15 -2.20
C PHE A 128 -5.85 -12.93 -0.78
N PRO A 129 -5.51 -11.80 -0.11
CA PRO A 129 -6.02 -11.55 1.23
C PRO A 129 -7.52 -11.30 1.18
N LEU A 130 -8.21 -11.69 2.25
CA LEU A 130 -9.57 -11.26 2.50
C LEU A 130 -9.57 -9.85 3.10
N GLU A 131 -10.66 -9.12 2.90
CA GLU A 131 -10.88 -7.78 3.46
C GLU A 131 -10.51 -7.68 4.96
N PRO A 132 -11.02 -8.54 5.88
CA PRO A 132 -10.68 -8.46 7.31
C PRO A 132 -9.19 -8.68 7.56
N THR A 133 -8.56 -9.64 6.87
CA THR A 133 -7.13 -9.95 7.03
C THR A 133 -6.25 -8.78 6.61
N LEU A 134 -6.63 -8.08 5.53
CA LEU A 134 -5.89 -6.92 5.06
C LEU A 134 -6.10 -5.69 5.96
N VAL A 135 -7.32 -5.47 6.45
CA VAL A 135 -7.59 -4.39 7.43
C VAL A 135 -6.84 -4.66 8.73
N GLU A 136 -6.86 -5.90 9.22
CA GLU A 136 -6.14 -6.30 10.43
C GLU A 136 -4.64 -6.04 10.29
N SER A 137 -4.03 -6.38 9.15
CA SER A 137 -2.60 -6.16 8.94
C SER A 137 -2.23 -4.67 8.89
N PHE A 138 -3.03 -3.83 8.23
CA PHE A 138 -2.82 -2.38 8.25
C PHE A 138 -2.99 -1.78 9.64
N VAL A 139 -4.00 -2.22 10.40
CA VAL A 139 -4.25 -1.74 11.76
C VAL A 139 -3.11 -2.13 12.70
N LYS A 140 -2.64 -3.38 12.63
CA LYS A 140 -1.48 -3.83 13.43
C LYS A 140 -0.22 -3.04 13.11
N ALA A 141 0.06 -2.83 11.82
CA ALA A 141 1.18 -1.98 11.40
C ALA A 141 1.06 -0.54 11.92
N ALA A 142 -0.15 0.03 11.92
CA ALA A 142 -0.40 1.39 12.42
C ALA A 142 -0.24 1.48 13.95
N ILE A 143 -0.74 0.48 14.68
CA ILE A 143 -0.56 0.38 16.13
C ILE A 143 0.92 0.26 16.48
N ASP A 144 1.65 -0.60 15.78
CA ASP A 144 3.07 -0.77 16.01
C ASP A 144 3.78 0.56 15.79
N GLU A 145 3.47 1.29 14.71
CA GLU A 145 4.01 2.63 14.43
C GLU A 145 3.68 3.65 15.53
N GLU A 146 2.41 3.75 15.94
CA GLU A 146 1.97 4.67 17.01
C GLU A 146 2.61 4.39 18.36
N THR A 147 2.88 3.12 18.66
CA THR A 147 3.42 2.67 19.95
C THR A 147 4.95 2.67 19.98
N ASP A 148 5.61 3.13 18.91
CA ASP A 148 7.06 3.19 18.88
C ASP A 148 7.62 4.21 19.88
N THR A 149 8.28 3.69 20.91
CA THR A 149 8.99 4.52 21.89
C THR A 149 10.39 4.92 21.44
N GLU A 150 10.95 4.25 20.42
CA GLU A 150 12.30 4.52 19.93
C GLU A 150 12.34 5.77 19.05
N PHE A 151 11.26 6.04 18.31
CA PHE A 151 11.13 7.20 17.42
C PHE A 151 9.80 7.94 17.64
N PRO A 152 9.61 8.60 18.79
CA PRO A 152 8.38 9.34 19.07
C PRO A 152 8.26 10.56 18.12
N GLY A 153 7.23 10.59 17.26
CA GLY A 153 7.05 11.69 16.31
C GLY A 153 5.98 11.45 15.23
N TRP A 154 5.95 12.35 14.25
CA TRP A 154 5.14 12.21 13.03
C TRP A 154 5.70 11.08 12.15
N SER A 155 4.81 10.25 11.60
CA SER A 155 5.15 9.16 10.69
C SER A 155 4.30 9.25 9.42
N ASP A 156 4.94 9.48 8.28
CA ASP A 156 4.28 9.45 6.98
C ASP A 156 3.73 8.04 6.69
N TRP A 157 4.36 7.00 7.24
CA TRP A 157 3.88 5.64 7.13
C TRP A 157 2.58 5.39 7.90
N ASP A 158 2.42 5.95 9.10
CA ASP A 158 1.15 5.90 9.84
C ASP A 158 0.00 6.55 9.05
N GLU A 159 0.27 7.70 8.43
CA GLU A 159 -0.70 8.39 7.57
C GLU A 159 -1.10 7.55 6.35
N ASP A 160 -0.14 6.91 5.67
CA ASP A 160 -0.42 6.01 4.54
C ASP A 160 -1.28 4.82 4.97
N LEU A 161 -0.95 4.17 6.09
CA LEU A 161 -1.72 3.05 6.64
C LEU A 161 -3.16 3.47 6.95
N ARG A 162 -3.35 4.63 7.58
CA ARG A 162 -4.68 5.18 7.87
C ARG A 162 -5.44 5.57 6.61
N ALA A 163 -4.76 6.12 5.61
CA ALA A 163 -5.35 6.42 4.32
C ALA A 163 -5.83 5.13 3.64
N TRP A 164 -5.06 4.05 3.67
CA TRP A 164 -5.46 2.75 3.13
C TRP A 164 -6.63 2.13 3.88
N VAL A 165 -6.63 2.15 5.21
CA VAL A 165 -7.78 1.71 6.02
C VAL A 165 -9.03 2.54 5.65
N SER A 166 -8.89 3.86 5.54
CA SER A 166 -9.96 4.76 5.09
C SER A 166 -10.49 4.38 3.70
N MET A 167 -9.59 4.13 2.73
CA MET A 167 -9.97 3.68 1.39
C MET A 167 -10.71 2.34 1.41
N MET A 168 -10.28 1.39 2.24
CA MET A 168 -10.99 0.12 2.42
C MET A 168 -12.39 0.32 3.02
N THR A 169 -12.53 1.16 4.05
CA THR A 169 -13.85 1.48 4.62
C THR A 169 -14.78 2.18 3.63
N GLY A 170 -14.23 3.03 2.75
CA GLY A 170 -14.98 3.76 1.74
C GLY A 170 -15.39 2.89 0.55
N TYR A 171 -14.41 2.29 -0.14
CA TYR A 171 -14.58 1.63 -1.44
C TYR A 171 -15.09 0.20 -1.35
N LEU A 172 -14.68 -0.52 -0.31
CA LEU A 172 -15.08 -1.92 -0.12
C LEU A 172 -16.28 -2.03 0.80
N GLU A 173 -16.81 -0.90 1.28
CA GLU A 173 -17.92 -0.82 2.25
C GLU A 173 -17.66 -1.70 3.47
N VAL A 174 -16.39 -1.80 3.88
CA VAL A 174 -16.02 -2.55 5.07
C VAL A 174 -16.82 -2.02 6.26
N ASN A 175 -17.52 -2.93 6.92
CA ASN A 175 -18.37 -2.60 8.04
C ASN A 175 -17.55 -2.13 9.24
N ASN A 176 -18.18 -1.33 10.10
CA ASN A 176 -17.56 -0.78 11.31
C ASN A 176 -17.21 -1.85 12.38
N ASP A 177 -17.57 -3.12 12.14
CA ASP A 177 -17.38 -4.30 12.97
C ASP A 177 -16.47 -5.36 12.33
N ILE A 178 -15.77 -5.02 11.23
CA ILE A 178 -14.98 -5.98 10.45
C ILE A 178 -13.91 -6.73 11.27
N LEU A 179 -13.40 -6.10 12.33
CA LEU A 179 -12.40 -6.67 13.21
C LEU A 179 -13.00 -7.30 14.48
N ASP A 180 -14.31 -7.42 14.64
CA ASP A 180 -14.93 -7.98 15.86
C ASP A 180 -14.47 -9.41 16.19
N LEU A 181 -14.07 -10.17 15.16
CA LEU A 181 -13.55 -11.53 15.30
C LEU A 181 -12.01 -11.58 15.34
N CYS A 182 -11.34 -10.43 15.26
CA CYS A 182 -9.89 -10.35 15.37
C CYS A 182 -9.47 -10.78 16.78
N PRO A 183 -8.54 -11.74 16.94
CA PRO A 183 -8.10 -12.20 18.25
C PRO A 183 -7.25 -11.15 18.99
N ASP A 184 -6.73 -10.14 18.29
CA ASP A 184 -5.96 -9.05 18.87
C ASP A 184 -6.87 -7.90 19.30
N ASN A 185 -7.18 -7.83 20.59
CA ASN A 185 -8.02 -6.78 21.16
C ASN A 185 -7.49 -5.35 20.92
N ARG A 186 -6.18 -5.17 20.78
CA ARG A 186 -5.60 -3.85 20.47
C ARG A 186 -6.06 -3.38 19.09
N ALA A 187 -6.06 -4.30 18.12
CA ALA A 187 -6.53 -4.03 16.76
C ALA A 187 -8.04 -3.72 16.73
N VAL A 188 -8.84 -4.46 17.50
CA VAL A 188 -10.29 -4.22 17.62
C VAL A 188 -10.58 -2.84 18.19
N GLU A 189 -9.93 -2.50 19.31
CA GLU A 189 -10.11 -1.21 19.99
C GLU A 189 -9.67 -0.05 19.09
N TRP A 190 -8.46 -0.12 18.55
CA TRP A 190 -7.91 0.91 17.67
C TRP A 190 -8.81 1.15 16.45
N TYR A 191 -9.24 0.09 15.77
CA TYR A 191 -10.11 0.23 14.61
C TYR A 191 -11.45 0.84 15.00
N SER A 192 -12.07 0.37 16.09
CA SER A 192 -13.36 0.89 16.57
C SER A 192 -13.30 2.38 16.90
N GLU A 193 -12.21 2.84 17.52
CA GLU A 193 -12.01 4.25 17.89
C GLU A 193 -11.74 5.18 16.71
N LYS A 194 -10.98 4.72 15.71
CA LYS A 194 -10.51 5.56 14.60
C LYS A 194 -11.42 5.49 13.36
N PHE A 195 -12.01 4.33 13.09
CA PHE A 195 -12.75 4.02 11.87
C PHE A 195 -14.11 3.35 12.10
N GLY A 196 -14.30 2.66 13.24
CA GLY A 196 -15.46 1.82 13.51
C GLY A 196 -16.51 2.42 14.45
N ARG A 197 -17.11 1.56 15.30
CA ARG A 197 -18.33 1.89 16.05
C ARG A 197 -18.16 3.03 17.05
N ILE A 198 -17.04 3.08 17.79
CA ILE A 198 -16.80 4.16 18.77
C ILE A 198 -16.67 5.50 18.04
N ARG A 199 -15.96 5.52 16.90
CA ARG A 199 -15.84 6.69 16.05
C ARG A 199 -17.21 7.18 15.55
N GLU A 200 -18.01 6.28 14.99
CA GLU A 200 -19.32 6.64 14.46
C GLU A 200 -20.29 7.10 15.55
N ALA A 201 -20.24 6.51 16.74
CA ALA A 201 -21.04 6.97 17.87
C ALA A 201 -20.67 8.41 18.29
N LYS A 202 -19.40 8.78 18.18
CA LYS A 202 -18.89 10.11 18.57
C LYS A 202 -19.10 11.18 17.49
N PHE A 203 -18.93 10.83 16.22
CA PHE A 203 -18.88 11.80 15.12
C PHE A 203 -20.00 11.63 14.08
N GLY A 204 -20.86 10.63 14.25
CA GLY A 204 -21.84 10.22 13.24
C GLY A 204 -21.24 9.25 12.20
N PRO A 205 -22.11 8.65 11.37
CA PRO A 205 -21.68 7.77 10.29
C PRO A 205 -20.74 8.50 9.34
N TRP A 206 -19.80 7.77 8.76
CA TRP A 206 -18.87 8.34 7.77
C TRP A 206 -19.67 8.84 6.56
N ASP A 207 -19.56 10.14 6.21
CA ASP A 207 -20.11 10.63 4.95
C ASP A 207 -19.20 10.19 3.80
N ARG A 208 -19.54 9.06 3.19
CA ARG A 208 -18.77 8.42 2.10
C ARG A 208 -18.99 9.09 0.73
N ARG A 209 -19.70 10.22 0.67
CA ARG A 209 -19.96 10.97 -0.56
C ARG A 209 -18.79 11.91 -0.85
N ILE A 210 -17.94 11.52 -1.79
CA ILE A 210 -16.85 12.38 -2.28
C ILE A 210 -17.45 13.43 -3.24
N MET A 211 -17.34 14.72 -2.90
CA MET A 211 -17.65 15.82 -3.80
C MET A 211 -16.38 16.26 -4.53
N LYS A 212 -16.17 15.78 -5.77
CA LYS A 212 -15.12 16.30 -6.64
C LYS A 212 -15.60 17.60 -7.28
N ARG A 213 -14.85 18.70 -7.13
CA ARG A 213 -15.06 19.90 -7.95
C ARG A 213 -14.68 19.57 -9.40
N LEU A 214 -15.66 19.36 -10.26
CA LEU A 214 -15.47 19.38 -11.70
C LEU A 214 -15.51 20.85 -12.15
N GLY A 215 -14.37 21.53 -12.10
CA GLY A 215 -14.15 22.79 -12.82
C GLY A 215 -13.87 22.52 -14.30
N SER A 216 -14.21 23.46 -15.18
CA SER A 216 -14.39 23.27 -16.65
C SER A 216 -13.19 22.79 -17.49
N GLY A 217 -12.07 22.35 -16.91
CA GLY A 217 -10.89 21.89 -17.65
C GLY A 217 -10.17 22.98 -18.46
N LYS A 218 -10.72 24.20 -18.56
CA LYS A 218 -10.16 25.34 -19.31
C LYS A 218 -8.82 25.86 -18.78
N GLU A 219 -8.41 25.43 -17.60
CA GLU A 219 -7.17 25.85 -16.92
C GLU A 219 -6.02 24.84 -17.10
N MET A 220 -6.29 23.65 -17.66
CA MET A 220 -5.24 22.68 -17.98
C MET A 220 -5.04 22.65 -19.51
N PRO A 221 -3.84 22.97 -20.02
CA PRO A 221 -3.59 23.04 -21.46
C PRO A 221 -3.40 21.65 -22.06
N ILE A 222 -4.04 20.61 -21.51
CA ILE A 222 -3.82 19.21 -21.86
C ILE A 222 -5.15 18.44 -21.75
N ASP A 223 -5.48 17.63 -22.76
CA ASP A 223 -6.68 16.79 -22.81
C ASP A 223 -6.58 15.53 -21.93
N MET A 224 -7.69 14.79 -21.77
CA MET A 224 -7.74 13.55 -20.96
C MET A 224 -6.89 12.39 -21.51
N ARG A 225 -6.21 12.58 -22.65
CA ARG A 225 -5.28 11.62 -23.27
C ARG A 225 -3.83 12.10 -23.19
N GLY A 226 -3.57 13.23 -22.53
CA GLY A 226 -2.23 13.79 -22.36
C GLY A 226 -1.74 14.66 -23.52
N ASN A 227 -2.60 15.02 -24.48
CA ASN A 227 -2.22 15.91 -25.58
C ASN A 227 -2.43 17.36 -25.20
N ARG A 228 -1.51 18.25 -25.58
CA ARG A 228 -1.69 19.68 -25.37
C ARG A 228 -2.90 20.19 -26.18
N LEU A 229 -3.80 20.94 -25.54
CA LEU A 229 -4.91 21.64 -26.22
C LEU A 229 -4.42 22.87 -26.97
#